data_AF-A0A521HCT8-F1
#
_entry.id   AF-A0A521HCT8-F1
#
_cell.length_a   1.000
_cell.length_b   1.000
_cell.length_c   1.000
_cell.angle_alpha   90.00
_cell.angle_beta   90.00
_cell.angle_gamma   90.00
#
_symmetry.space_group_name_H-M   'P 1'
#
loop_
_entity.id
_entity.type
_entity.pdbx_description
1 polymer ?
#
loop_
_entity_poly.entity_id
_entity_poly.type
_entity_poly.pdbx_seq_one_letter_code
_entity_poly.pdbx_strand_id
1 'polypeptide(L)'
;KLTDIVEEAVYREFEAISERGGVLGAMDTMYQRGKIQEESLYYEHKKHDGSLPLVGVNTFLPKEHGGDIVTEIELIRSTEEEKGQQIDNVRAYQANRNRMAPVGETEHGHVVEDTSAASEPHDGHGLAYLQKTARERKNVFAALMEAVKTHSLGQISHALYDVGGEYRRNM
;
A
#
# COMPACT_ATOMS: atom_id res chain seq x y z
N LYS A 1 0.98 35.82 13.41
CA LYS A 1 1.66 35.34 14.64
C LYS A 1 1.78 33.81 14.68
N LEU A 2 0.70 33.00 14.64
CA LEU A 2 0.86 31.54 14.52
C LEU A 2 1.16 31.10 13.08
N THR A 3 0.47 31.68 12.10
CA THR A 3 0.71 31.44 10.67
C THR A 3 2.17 31.64 10.29
N ASP A 4 2.74 32.81 10.61
CA ASP A 4 4.14 33.13 10.30
C ASP A 4 5.15 32.16 10.97
N ILE A 5 4.87 31.71 12.21
CA ILE A 5 5.73 30.75 12.91
C ILE A 5 5.67 29.37 12.24
N VAL A 6 4.48 28.91 11.89
CA VAL A 6 4.30 27.61 11.24
C VAL A 6 4.91 27.64 9.83
N GLU A 7 4.68 28.71 9.07
CA GLU A 7 5.25 28.91 7.75
C GLU A 7 6.79 28.84 7.78
N GLU A 8 7.44 29.60 8.67
CA GLU A 8 8.89 29.56 8.85
C GLU A 8 9.38 28.16 9.26
N ALA A 9 8.67 27.47 10.15
CA ALA A 9 9.02 26.11 10.55
C ALA A 9 8.94 25.11 9.38
N VAL A 10 7.93 25.26 8.50
CA VAL A 10 7.82 24.43 7.29
C VAL A 10 8.93 24.74 6.30
N TYR A 11 9.30 26.01 6.09
CA TYR A 11 10.41 26.36 5.20
C TYR A 11 11.74 25.75 5.64
N ARG A 12 12.04 25.77 6.94
CA ARG A 12 13.24 25.08 7.48
C ARG A 12 13.21 23.58 7.24
N GLU A 13 12.04 22.95 7.31
CA GLU A 13 11.91 21.53 7.00
C GLU A 13 12.15 21.24 5.52
N PHE A 14 11.69 22.13 4.63
CA PHE A 14 11.99 22.03 3.20
C PHE A 14 13.48 22.15 2.91
N GLU A 15 14.18 23.07 3.56
CA GLU A 15 15.63 23.19 3.47
C GLU A 15 16.32 21.90 3.95
N ALA A 16 15.93 21.36 5.11
CA ALA A 16 16.50 20.12 5.64
C ALA A 16 16.29 18.93 4.70
N ILE A 17 15.12 18.80 4.06
CA ILE A 17 14.86 17.75 3.06
C ILE A 17 15.68 18.01 1.79
N SER A 18 15.78 19.27 1.35
CA SER A 18 16.53 19.65 0.15
C SER A 18 18.02 19.31 0.28
N GLU A 19 18.64 19.63 1.43
CA GLU A 19 20.05 19.31 1.74
C GLU A 19 20.36 17.81 1.70
N ARG A 20 19.34 16.96 1.87
CA ARG A 20 19.44 15.49 1.83
C ARG A 20 19.22 14.91 0.43
N GLY A 21 19.27 15.74 -0.62
CA GLY A 21 18.98 15.30 -1.99
C GLY A 21 17.49 15.28 -2.31
N GLY A 22 16.71 16.14 -1.66
CA GLY A 22 15.26 16.20 -1.79
C GLY A 22 14.56 15.01 -1.13
N VAL A 23 13.27 14.85 -1.43
CA VAL A 23 12.41 13.85 -0.76
C VAL A 23 12.95 12.43 -0.92
N LEU A 24 13.41 12.06 -2.11
CA LEU A 24 13.91 10.70 -2.39
C LEU A 24 15.22 10.42 -1.63
N GLY A 25 16.18 11.35 -1.64
CA GLY A 25 17.42 11.16 -0.88
C GLY A 25 17.19 11.16 0.63
N ALA A 26 16.26 11.98 1.13
CA ALA A 26 15.81 11.93 2.52
C ALA A 26 15.16 10.58 2.86
N MET A 27 14.38 9.99 1.94
CA MET A 27 13.78 8.66 2.12
C MET A 27 14.83 7.55 2.15
N ASP A 28 15.88 7.63 1.34
CA ASP A 28 16.98 6.66 1.34
C ASP A 28 17.73 6.62 2.68
N THR A 29 17.83 7.77 3.36
CA THR A 29 18.41 7.89 4.72
C THR A 29 17.40 7.67 5.85
N MET A 30 16.16 7.28 5.53
CA MET A 30 15.03 7.15 6.47
C MET A 30 14.69 8.42 7.25
N TYR A 31 15.08 9.61 6.79
CA TYR A 31 14.93 10.85 7.56
C TYR A 31 13.48 11.09 7.99
N GLN A 32 12.52 11.04 7.05
CA GLN A 32 11.11 11.27 7.40
C GLN A 32 10.58 10.18 8.35
N ARG A 33 10.95 8.91 8.12
CA ARG A 33 10.51 7.79 8.95
C ARG A 33 11.08 7.91 10.38
N GLY A 34 12.37 8.19 10.51
CA GLY A 34 13.03 8.37 11.79
C GLY A 34 12.40 9.52 12.58
N LYS A 35 12.22 10.68 11.94
CA LYS A 35 11.58 11.83 12.57
C LYS A 35 10.15 11.54 13.04
N ILE A 36 9.34 10.85 12.23
CA ILE A 36 7.99 10.42 12.65
C ILE A 36 8.05 9.48 13.85
N GLN A 37 8.98 8.53 13.86
CA GLN A 37 9.15 7.59 14.98
C GLN A 37 9.60 8.31 16.26
N GLU A 38 10.57 9.22 16.16
CA GLU A 38 11.05 10.03 17.29
C GLU A 38 9.94 10.88 17.90
N GLU A 39 9.18 11.61 17.08
CA GLU A 39 8.05 12.42 17.55
C GLU A 39 6.91 11.56 18.10
N SER A 40 6.68 10.37 17.53
CA SER A 40 5.73 9.39 18.06
C SER A 40 6.16 8.89 19.44
N LEU A 41 7.45 8.56 19.62
CA LEU A 41 7.99 8.13 20.92
C LEU A 41 7.93 9.26 21.94
N TYR A 42 8.23 10.49 21.54
CA TYR A 42 8.12 11.67 22.39
C TYR A 42 6.67 11.88 22.86
N TYR A 43 5.70 11.83 21.94
CA TYR A 43 4.29 11.92 22.28
C TYR A 43 3.85 10.79 23.23
N GLU A 44 4.22 9.55 22.95
CA GLU A 44 3.87 8.41 23.81
C GLU A 44 4.52 8.52 25.19
N HIS A 45 5.78 8.98 25.28
CA HIS A 45 6.43 9.24 26.56
C HIS A 45 5.63 10.26 27.38
N LYS A 46 5.23 11.38 26.75
CA LYS A 46 4.43 12.42 27.40
C LYS A 46 3.04 11.95 27.84
N LYS A 47 2.44 11.05 27.06
CA LYS A 47 1.18 10.40 27.40
C LYS A 47 1.35 9.47 28.60
N HIS A 48 2.44 8.70 28.65
CA HIS A 48 2.69 7.76 29.74
C HIS A 48 3.18 8.42 31.04
N ASP A 49 4.00 9.47 30.94
CA ASP A 49 4.50 10.22 32.11
C ASP A 49 3.47 11.22 32.67
N GLY A 50 2.40 11.51 31.93
CA GLY A 50 1.32 12.41 32.32
C GLY A 50 1.58 13.90 32.05
N SER A 51 2.73 14.26 31.47
CA SER A 51 3.07 15.63 31.09
C SER A 51 2.19 16.18 29.97
N LEU A 52 1.63 15.28 29.14
CA LEU A 52 0.52 15.59 28.24
C LEU A 52 -0.79 15.07 28.84
N PRO A 53 -1.68 15.95 29.35
CA PRO A 53 -2.94 15.53 29.97
C PRO A 53 -3.93 15.02 28.91
N LEU A 54 -4.32 13.74 29.02
CA LEU A 54 -5.32 13.08 28.20
C LEU A 54 -6.48 12.58 29.08
N VAL A 55 -7.63 13.24 28.94
CA VAL A 55 -8.85 12.96 29.71
C VAL A 55 -9.34 11.54 29.43
N GLY A 56 -9.58 10.75 30.47
CA GLY A 56 -10.03 9.36 30.35
C GLY A 56 -8.92 8.36 30.01
N VAL A 57 -7.66 8.82 29.88
CA VAL A 57 -6.51 7.96 29.60
C VAL A 57 -5.48 8.02 30.72
N ASN A 58 -4.95 9.21 31.04
CA ASN A 58 -3.94 9.39 32.10
C ASN A 58 -4.35 10.40 33.18
N THR A 59 -5.42 11.16 32.96
CA THR A 59 -5.99 12.10 33.93
C THR A 59 -7.52 12.08 33.87
N PHE A 60 -8.17 12.55 34.93
CA PHE A 60 -9.63 12.50 35.12
C PHE A 60 -10.20 11.08 34.91
N LEU A 61 -9.54 10.09 35.50
CA LEU A 61 -9.98 8.69 35.43
C LEU A 61 -11.25 8.46 36.26
N PRO A 62 -12.14 7.54 35.85
CA PRO A 62 -13.32 7.15 36.63
C PRO A 62 -12.95 6.59 38.01
N LYS A 63 -13.81 6.80 39.02
CA LYS A 63 -13.52 6.47 40.43
C LYS A 63 -13.55 4.97 40.79
N GLU A 64 -14.14 4.11 39.94
CA GLU A 64 -14.22 2.66 40.14
C GLU A 64 -14.14 1.98 38.77
N HIS A 65 -13.18 1.08 38.54
CA HIS A 65 -13.08 0.15 37.40
C HIS A 65 -13.66 0.59 36.03
N GLY A 66 -13.62 1.88 35.70
CA GLY A 66 -14.20 2.43 34.47
C GLY A 66 -13.30 2.27 33.25
N GLY A 67 -12.22 1.49 33.37
CA GLY A 67 -11.40 1.05 32.23
C GLY A 67 -12.14 0.04 31.35
N ASP A 68 -13.16 -0.61 31.89
CA ASP A 68 -14.08 -1.50 31.19
C ASP A 68 -15.50 -0.93 31.32
N ILE A 69 -15.75 0.26 30.77
CA ILE A 69 -17.09 0.47 30.21
C ILE A 69 -17.11 -0.44 28.99
N VAL A 70 -17.45 -1.72 29.19
CA VAL A 70 -17.84 -2.64 28.13
C VAL A 70 -19.19 -2.14 27.60
N THR A 71 -19.20 -0.94 27.02
CA THR A 71 -20.11 -0.69 25.91
C THR A 71 -19.74 -1.76 24.90
N GLU A 72 -20.61 -2.74 24.69
CA GLU A 72 -20.54 -3.59 23.51
C GLU A 72 -20.64 -2.66 22.29
N ILE A 73 -19.48 -2.20 21.83
CA ILE A 73 -19.37 -1.45 20.59
C ILE A 73 -19.51 -2.50 19.50
N GLU A 74 -20.61 -2.44 18.77
CA GLU A 74 -20.80 -3.30 17.60
C GLU A 74 -19.67 -3.02 16.60
N LEU A 75 -18.86 -4.05 16.35
CA LEU A 75 -17.75 -3.97 15.42
C LEU A 75 -18.24 -4.35 14.03
N ILE A 76 -18.14 -3.42 13.08
CA ILE A 76 -18.39 -3.69 11.67
C ILE A 76 -17.22 -4.51 11.13
N ARG A 77 -17.48 -5.76 10.75
CA ARG A 77 -16.51 -6.69 10.13
C ARG A 77 -17.16 -7.38 8.95
N SER A 78 -16.35 -7.82 7.99
CA SER A 78 -16.82 -8.63 6.87
C SER A 78 -17.34 -9.99 7.35
N THR A 79 -18.46 -10.44 6.80
CA THR A 79 -19.02 -11.77 7.06
C THR A 79 -18.27 -12.85 6.27
N GLU A 80 -18.46 -14.12 6.64
CA GLU A 80 -17.87 -15.24 5.90
C GLU A 80 -18.52 -15.41 4.51
N GLU A 81 -19.81 -15.11 4.40
CA GLU A 81 -20.54 -15.12 3.14
C GLU A 81 -19.98 -14.08 2.16
N GLU A 82 -19.69 -12.86 2.63
CA GLU A 82 -19.08 -11.82 1.81
C GLU A 82 -17.71 -12.23 1.26
N LYS A 83 -16.89 -12.90 2.09
CA LYS A 83 -15.59 -13.42 1.64
C LYS A 83 -15.74 -14.52 0.61
N GLY A 84 -16.64 -15.48 0.86
CA GLY A 84 -16.97 -16.56 -0.08
C GLY A 84 -17.43 -15.99 -1.43
N GLN A 85 -18.34 -15.02 -1.39
CA GLN A 85 -18.84 -14.35 -2.58
C GLN A 85 -17.72 -13.67 -3.39
N GLN A 86 -16.75 -13.04 -2.74
CA GLN A 86 -15.61 -12.43 -3.45
C GLN A 86 -14.71 -13.48 -4.11
N ILE A 87 -14.45 -14.61 -3.46
CA ILE A 87 -13.69 -15.72 -4.05
C ILE A 87 -14.39 -16.24 -5.31
N ASP A 88 -15.70 -16.45 -5.24
CA ASP A 88 -16.49 -16.96 -6.36
C ASP A 88 -16.58 -15.92 -7.49
N ASN A 89 -16.71 -14.63 -7.17
CA ASN A 89 -16.67 -13.55 -8.16
C ASN A 89 -15.35 -13.53 -8.94
N VAL A 90 -14.21 -13.66 -8.25
CA VAL A 90 -12.90 -13.68 -8.90
C VAL A 90 -12.74 -14.92 -9.78
N ARG A 91 -13.15 -16.09 -9.30
CA ARG A 91 -13.11 -17.34 -10.08
C ARG A 91 -14.00 -17.25 -11.32
N ALA A 92 -15.22 -16.74 -11.17
CA ALA A 92 -16.16 -16.55 -12.27
C ALA A 92 -15.64 -15.53 -13.28
N TYR A 93 -15.06 -14.43 -12.82
CA TYR A 93 -14.40 -13.45 -13.68
C TYR A 93 -13.27 -14.10 -14.48
N GLN A 94 -12.36 -14.83 -13.83
CA GLN A 94 -11.24 -15.50 -14.49
C GLN A 94 -11.72 -16.53 -15.51
N ALA A 95 -12.66 -17.41 -15.15
CA ALA A 95 -13.22 -18.39 -16.08
C ALA A 95 -13.87 -17.73 -17.32
N ASN A 96 -14.54 -16.59 -17.13
CA ASN A 96 -15.23 -15.89 -18.21
C ASN A 96 -14.32 -15.02 -19.08
N ARG A 97 -13.28 -14.42 -18.51
CA ARG A 97 -12.49 -13.36 -19.15
C ARG A 97 -11.11 -13.83 -19.60
N ASN A 98 -10.48 -14.76 -18.88
CA ASN A 98 -9.16 -15.30 -19.25
C ASN A 98 -9.16 -15.98 -20.63
N ARG A 99 -10.28 -16.61 -21.03
CA ARG A 99 -10.43 -17.19 -22.38
C ARG A 99 -10.35 -16.18 -23.53
N MET A 100 -10.52 -14.89 -23.24
CA MET A 100 -10.38 -13.80 -24.22
C MET A 100 -8.97 -13.21 -24.21
N ALA A 101 -8.10 -13.65 -23.29
CA ALA A 101 -6.70 -13.25 -23.24
C ALA A 101 -5.88 -14.01 -24.29
N PRO A 102 -4.70 -13.51 -24.67
CA PRO A 102 -3.77 -14.25 -25.50
C PRO A 102 -3.36 -15.60 -24.87
N VAL A 103 -3.01 -16.56 -25.71
CA VAL A 103 -2.69 -17.93 -25.30
C VAL A 103 -1.43 -17.91 -24.41
N GLY A 104 -1.50 -18.54 -23.24
CA GLY A 104 -0.36 -18.67 -22.33
C GLY A 104 -0.15 -17.51 -21.36
N GLU A 105 -1.07 -16.53 -21.28
CA GLU A 105 -0.91 -15.35 -20.41
C GLU A 105 -1.83 -15.31 -19.18
N THR A 106 -2.47 -16.44 -18.84
CA THR A 106 -3.49 -16.47 -17.78
C THR A 106 -3.03 -17.15 -16.50
N GLU A 107 -1.88 -17.83 -16.54
CA GLU A 107 -1.28 -18.59 -15.43
C GLU A 107 -0.36 -17.72 -14.57
N HIS A 108 -0.89 -16.64 -13.99
CA HIS A 108 -0.22 -15.93 -12.90
C HIS A 108 -1.02 -16.12 -11.61
N GLY A 109 -1.00 -17.36 -11.14
CA GLY A 109 -1.25 -17.70 -9.73
C GLY A 109 0.06 -17.56 -8.95
N HIS A 110 -0.01 -17.41 -7.62
CA HIS A 110 1.14 -17.30 -6.73
C HIS A 110 1.93 -18.63 -6.67
N VAL A 111 2.57 -19.03 -7.77
CA VAL A 111 3.42 -20.22 -7.88
C VAL A 111 4.86 -19.73 -7.91
N VAL A 112 5.63 -20.12 -6.90
CA VAL A 112 7.04 -19.72 -6.67
C VAL A 112 8.00 -20.47 -7.62
N GLU A 113 7.49 -21.11 -8.66
CA GLU A 113 8.30 -21.87 -9.61
C GLU A 113 8.47 -21.09 -10.92
N ASP A 114 9.76 -20.90 -11.24
CA ASP A 114 10.38 -20.09 -12.30
C ASP A 114 10.12 -20.69 -13.70
N THR A 115 8.85 -20.97 -14.03
CA THR A 115 8.45 -21.69 -15.25
C THR A 115 7.49 -20.92 -16.15
N SER A 116 7.39 -19.60 -16.04
CA SER A 116 6.75 -18.80 -17.09
C SER A 116 7.69 -18.72 -18.30
N ALA A 117 7.47 -19.60 -19.27
CA ALA A 117 8.05 -19.44 -20.60
C ALA A 117 7.73 -18.02 -21.10
N ALA A 118 8.71 -17.33 -21.65
CA ALA A 118 8.52 -15.98 -22.17
C ALA A 118 7.48 -16.01 -23.30
N SER A 119 6.23 -15.71 -22.97
CA SER A 119 5.16 -15.55 -23.95
C SER A 119 5.55 -14.41 -24.89
N GLU A 120 5.50 -14.66 -26.20
CA GLU A 120 5.78 -13.60 -27.17
C GLU A 120 4.77 -12.46 -26.97
N PRO A 121 5.23 -11.21 -26.85
CA PRO A 121 4.36 -10.09 -26.55
C PRO A 121 3.37 -9.88 -27.70
N HIS A 122 2.10 -10.18 -27.44
CA HIS A 122 1.02 -9.98 -28.38
C HIS A 122 0.73 -8.50 -28.63
N ASP A 123 0.16 -8.18 -29.80
CA ASP A 123 -0.09 -6.81 -30.21
C ASP A 123 -1.18 -6.14 -29.33
N GLY A 124 -0.73 -5.29 -28.41
CA GLY A 124 -1.53 -4.26 -27.76
C GLY A 124 -2.34 -4.66 -26.52
N HIS A 125 -2.33 -5.93 -26.10
CA HIS A 125 -3.11 -6.40 -24.95
C HIS A 125 -2.48 -7.62 -24.29
N GLY A 126 -2.89 -7.91 -23.04
CA GLY A 126 -2.38 -9.05 -22.27
C GLY A 126 -1.25 -8.70 -21.29
N LEU A 127 -0.83 -9.70 -20.51
CA LEU A 127 0.18 -9.56 -19.46
C LEU A 127 1.59 -9.44 -20.04
N ALA A 128 1.92 -10.16 -21.13
CA ALA A 128 3.24 -10.02 -21.75
C ALA A 128 3.40 -8.64 -22.40
N TYR A 129 2.34 -8.10 -23.01
CA TYR A 129 2.32 -6.73 -23.53
C TYR A 129 2.49 -5.69 -22.41
N LEU A 130 1.81 -5.89 -21.28
CA LEU A 130 1.96 -5.04 -20.09
C LEU A 130 3.40 -5.06 -19.55
N GLN A 131 3.98 -6.25 -19.40
CA GLN A 131 5.36 -6.45 -18.96
C GLN A 131 6.37 -5.81 -19.92
N LYS A 132 6.20 -6.00 -21.23
CA LYS A 132 7.01 -5.35 -22.26
C LYS A 132 6.92 -3.83 -22.17
N THR A 133 5.70 -3.28 -22.05
CA THR A 133 5.45 -1.84 -21.90
C THR A 133 6.19 -1.27 -20.69
N ALA A 134 6.18 -1.99 -19.56
CA ALA A 134 6.92 -1.61 -18.36
C ALA A 134 8.44 -1.65 -18.56
N ARG A 135 8.98 -2.73 -19.15
CA ARG A 135 10.43 -2.87 -19.45
C ARG A 135 10.93 -1.80 -20.42
N GLU A 136 10.11 -1.43 -21.40
CA GLU A 136 10.40 -0.37 -22.39
C GLU A 136 10.19 1.04 -21.84
N ARG A 137 9.80 1.20 -20.56
CA ARG A 137 9.52 2.50 -19.91
C ARG A 137 8.49 3.34 -20.66
N LYS A 138 7.50 2.68 -21.26
CA LYS A 138 6.36 3.32 -21.93
C LYS A 138 5.22 3.59 -20.93
N ASN A 139 4.13 4.16 -21.41
CA ASN A 139 2.94 4.41 -20.59
C ASN A 139 2.27 3.09 -20.19
N VAL A 140 2.56 2.62 -18.97
CA VAL A 140 2.02 1.38 -18.40
C VAL A 140 0.50 1.48 -18.18
N PHE A 141 -0.03 2.65 -17.85
CA PHE A 141 -1.47 2.83 -17.61
C PHE A 141 -2.30 2.55 -18.87
N ALA A 142 -1.81 2.94 -20.05
CA ALA A 142 -2.48 2.62 -21.30
C ALA A 142 -2.58 1.10 -21.54
N ALA A 143 -1.51 0.35 -21.23
CA ALA A 143 -1.52 -1.11 -21.30
C ALA A 143 -2.40 -1.75 -20.20
N LEU A 144 -2.47 -1.15 -19.00
CA LEU A 144 -3.35 -1.59 -17.93
C LEU A 144 -4.82 -1.55 -18.34
N MET A 145 -5.26 -0.51 -19.05
CA MET A 145 -6.63 -0.39 -19.54
C MET A 145 -7.07 -1.58 -20.42
N GLU A 146 -6.12 -2.22 -21.11
CA GLU A 146 -6.37 -3.44 -21.88
C GLU A 146 -6.26 -4.69 -21.01
N ALA A 147 -5.25 -4.79 -20.14
CA ALA A 147 -5.03 -5.95 -19.28
C ALA A 147 -6.21 -6.21 -18.31
N VAL A 148 -6.80 -5.16 -17.73
CA VAL A 148 -7.94 -5.26 -16.77
C VAL A 148 -9.24 -5.76 -17.41
N LYS A 149 -9.30 -5.87 -18.75
CA LYS A 149 -10.45 -6.45 -19.44
C LYS A 149 -10.47 -7.97 -19.35
N THR A 150 -9.30 -8.60 -19.17
CA THR A 150 -9.13 -10.05 -19.24
C THR A 150 -8.45 -10.66 -18.02
N HIS A 151 -7.80 -9.86 -17.17
CA HIS A 151 -7.02 -10.33 -16.03
C HIS A 151 -7.49 -9.69 -14.72
N SER A 152 -7.46 -10.48 -13.64
CA SER A 152 -7.75 -10.00 -12.29
C SER A 152 -6.63 -9.12 -11.73
N LEU A 153 -6.92 -8.36 -10.68
CA LEU A 153 -5.92 -7.55 -9.96
C LEU A 153 -4.71 -8.39 -9.54
N GLY A 154 -4.95 -9.60 -9.02
CA GLY A 154 -3.89 -10.51 -8.62
C GLY A 154 -2.97 -10.89 -9.78
N GLN A 155 -3.52 -11.29 -10.92
CA GLN A 155 -2.74 -11.67 -12.11
C GLN A 155 -1.89 -10.49 -12.61
N ILE A 156 -2.45 -9.28 -12.64
CA ILE A 156 -1.76 -8.06 -13.08
C ILE A 156 -0.61 -7.70 -12.13
N SER A 157 -0.85 -7.72 -10.81
CA SER A 157 0.17 -7.36 -9.82
C SER A 157 1.37 -8.32 -9.88
N HIS A 158 1.13 -9.62 -9.94
CA HIS A 158 2.22 -10.62 -10.03
C HIS A 158 3.01 -10.46 -11.34
N ALA A 159 2.33 -10.26 -12.47
CA ALA A 159 3.01 -9.99 -13.74
C ALA A 159 3.92 -8.75 -13.67
N LEU A 160 3.51 -7.71 -12.93
CA LEU A 160 4.32 -6.51 -12.74
C LEU A 160 5.47 -6.71 -11.74
N TYR A 161 5.34 -7.59 -10.75
CA TYR A 161 6.44 -7.93 -9.84
C TYR A 161 7.61 -8.58 -10.57
N ASP A 162 7.35 -9.44 -11.56
CA ASP A 162 8.38 -10.09 -12.37
C ASP A 162 9.25 -9.10 -13.19
N VAL A 163 8.77 -7.87 -13.41
CA VAL A 163 9.48 -6.86 -14.22
C VAL A 163 9.85 -5.58 -13.49
N GLY A 164 9.08 -5.20 -12.47
CA GLY A 164 9.29 -4.00 -11.65
C GLY A 164 9.92 -4.29 -10.29
N GLY A 165 9.96 -5.56 -9.89
CA GLY A 165 10.32 -5.98 -8.53
C GLY A 165 9.22 -5.67 -7.51
N GLU A 166 9.38 -6.24 -6.32
CA GLU A 166 8.53 -5.94 -5.18
C GLU A 166 9.13 -4.84 -4.31
N TYR A 167 8.26 -4.07 -3.66
CA TYR A 167 8.71 -3.12 -2.65
C TYR A 167 9.44 -3.85 -1.52
N ARG A 168 10.71 -3.52 -1.33
CA ARG A 168 11.48 -4.00 -0.18
C ARG A 168 11.29 -3.05 0.98
N ARG A 169 10.93 -3.61 2.14
CA ARG A 169 10.88 -2.85 3.39
C ARG A 169 12.29 -2.41 3.72
N ASN A 170 12.51 -1.10 3.62
CA ASN A 170 13.65 -0.45 4.23
C ASN A 170 13.56 -0.69 5.76
N MET A 171 14.67 -1.11 6.39
CA MET A 171 14.78 -1.22 7.85
C MET A 171 15.29 0.11 8.40
#